data_AF-A0A7S1EGM6-F1
#
_entry.id   AF-A0A7S1EGM6-F1
#
_cell.length_a   1.000
_cell.length_b   1.000
_cell.length_c   1.000
_cell.angle_alpha   90.00
_cell.angle_beta   90.00
_cell.angle_gamma   90.00
#
_symmetry.space_group_name_H-M   'P 1'
#
loop_
_entity.id
_entity.type
_entity.pdbx_description
1 polymer ?
#
loop_
_entity_poly.entity_id
_entity_poly.type
_entity_poly.pdbx_seq_one_letter_code
_entity_poly.pdbx_strand_id
1 'polypeptide(L)'
;NKSGGLGGGRVKLMASKRIPGWKRTKPPPFTQEEVDRHAPLIKSSWKILLETVKWEDIGHMMYINMFALEPALEGMFSSDARIMGSRWLDTFNTMVNDCHIPSKMHVRLETKAAFHIKTGVRTEMMDVMGKAVLKILQDNLGLHWTEPVAEAWKWLWGWLTQSMDLMLTSAYQESSLIQLCWDTCLEKNTQEEIGKRLFDMLVELAPTIKESLQQPRQVMALRLVDMMATIVAFSEDSERMHEEISGLASRHVVYGVKTHLFPILGNVFAAMLQETLAEHWTLEVEAAWGNHYTEVCDLMQLEMKRWQKHAPAALGLWERVGKKWTPKRLGFSLSSRLYQMFPEFVHHFAEEYRHDKDKTVRKRPDDGSMHSAVSAVVGDVGGLSREQSAKT
;
A
#
# COMPACT_ATOMS: atom_id res chain seq x y z
N ASN A 1 38.03 -26.37 26.34
CA ASN A 1 36.72 -26.11 26.98
C ASN A 1 36.27 -24.72 26.56
N LYS A 2 35.02 -24.58 26.08
CA LYS A 2 34.33 -23.39 25.50
C LYS A 2 34.19 -23.33 23.97
N SER A 3 33.24 -24.12 23.45
CA SER A 3 32.27 -23.75 22.41
C SER A 3 31.29 -22.69 22.98
N GLY A 4 30.77 -21.70 22.26
CA GLY A 4 30.09 -21.73 20.97
C GLY A 4 28.60 -21.45 21.22
N GLY A 5 28.17 -20.18 21.14
CA GLY A 5 26.79 -19.76 21.38
C GLY A 5 26.35 -18.72 20.34
N LEU A 6 25.64 -19.17 19.31
CA LEU A 6 25.02 -18.37 18.27
C LEU A 6 23.80 -17.65 18.85
N GLY A 7 23.86 -16.32 18.92
CA GLY A 7 22.74 -15.46 19.30
C GLY A 7 21.69 -15.40 18.18
N GLY A 8 20.49 -15.92 18.45
CA GLY A 8 19.33 -15.79 17.60
C GLY A 8 18.93 -14.33 17.41
N GLY A 9 19.13 -13.81 16.19
CA GLY A 9 18.63 -12.50 15.79
C GLY A 9 17.10 -12.51 15.72
N ARG A 10 16.44 -11.89 16.70
CA ARG A 10 15.03 -11.49 16.57
C ARG A 10 14.91 -10.57 15.37
N VAL A 11 14.30 -11.05 14.30
CA VAL A 11 13.73 -10.21 13.24
C VAL A 11 12.69 -9.31 13.90
N LYS A 12 12.99 -8.02 14.05
CA LYS A 12 11.99 -7.02 14.43
C LYS A 12 10.94 -6.98 13.32
N LEU A 13 9.79 -7.60 13.56
CA LEU A 13 8.59 -7.37 12.76
C LEU A 13 8.38 -5.84 12.73
N MET A 14 8.48 -5.23 11.54
CA MET A 14 8.11 -3.83 11.39
C MET A 14 6.65 -3.72 11.81
N ALA A 15 6.38 -2.92 12.86
CA ALA A 15 5.02 -2.65 13.29
C ALA A 15 4.26 -2.11 12.08
N SER A 16 3.26 -2.88 11.63
CA SER A 16 2.27 -2.42 10.65
C SER A 16 1.61 -1.20 11.27
N LYS A 17 1.98 -0.03 10.76
CA LYS A 17 1.40 1.23 11.20
C LYS A 17 0.04 1.35 10.52
N ARG A 18 -0.96 1.63 11.35
CA ARG A 18 -2.33 2.01 10.99
C ARG A 18 -2.33 2.94 9.76
N ILE A 19 -3.27 2.74 8.84
CA ILE A 19 -3.58 3.73 7.80
C ILE A 19 -4.09 5.00 8.49
N PRO A 20 -3.36 6.13 8.41
CA PRO A 20 -3.76 7.34 9.12
C PRO A 20 -4.96 8.01 8.47
N GLY A 21 -5.98 8.37 9.24
CA GLY A 21 -7.24 8.93 8.71
C GLY A 21 -8.39 7.92 8.65
N TRP A 22 -8.11 6.62 8.66
CA TRP A 22 -9.17 5.60 8.63
C TRP A 22 -10.10 5.67 9.86
N LYS A 23 -11.38 5.95 9.59
CA LYS A 23 -12.49 5.84 10.55
C LYS A 23 -12.71 4.39 10.96
N ARG A 24 -12.79 4.17 12.28
CA ARG A 24 -13.09 2.85 12.83
C ARG A 24 -14.48 2.42 12.43
N THR A 25 -14.59 1.24 11.82
CA THR A 25 -15.85 0.53 11.72
C THR A 25 -16.26 0.06 13.13
N LYS A 26 -17.56 -0.13 13.36
CA LYS A 26 -18.02 -0.83 14.55
C LYS A 26 -17.85 -2.34 14.33
N PRO A 27 -17.55 -3.12 15.38
CA PRO A 27 -17.57 -4.57 15.25
C PRO A 27 -18.95 -5.05 14.80
N PRO A 28 -19.01 -6.15 14.02
CA PRO A 28 -20.28 -6.83 13.77
C PRO A 28 -20.99 -7.14 15.09
N PRO A 29 -22.34 -7.13 15.10
CA PRO A 29 -23.10 -7.45 16.32
C PRO A 29 -22.71 -8.83 16.85
N PHE A 30 -22.64 -8.94 18.16
CA PHE A 30 -22.42 -10.20 18.87
C PHE A 30 -23.13 -10.13 20.23
N THR A 31 -23.57 -11.28 20.73
CA THR A 31 -24.08 -11.42 22.10
C THR A 31 -23.03 -12.06 23.01
N GLN A 32 -23.07 -11.74 24.30
CA GLN A 32 -22.18 -12.40 25.27
C GLN A 32 -22.48 -13.90 25.35
N GLU A 33 -23.73 -14.32 25.16
CA GLU A 33 -24.13 -15.73 25.14
C GLU A 33 -23.46 -16.52 24.00
N GLU A 34 -23.43 -15.97 22.78
CA GLU A 34 -22.72 -16.59 21.65
C GLU A 34 -21.22 -16.72 21.94
N VAL A 35 -20.61 -15.67 22.50
CA VAL A 35 -19.19 -15.68 22.87
C VAL A 35 -18.90 -16.76 23.92
N ASP A 36 -19.70 -16.82 24.99
CA ASP A 36 -19.55 -17.79 26.07
C ASP A 36 -19.76 -19.23 25.58
N ARG A 37 -20.65 -19.43 24.60
CA ARG A 37 -20.91 -20.73 23.97
C ARG A 37 -19.75 -21.17 23.06
N HIS A 38 -19.24 -20.29 22.21
CA HIS A 38 -18.32 -20.67 21.13
C HIS A 38 -16.84 -20.56 21.52
N ALA A 39 -16.43 -19.54 22.28
CA ALA A 39 -15.02 -19.29 22.57
C ALA A 39 -14.29 -20.46 23.28
N PRO A 40 -14.88 -21.17 24.26
CA PRO A 40 -14.24 -22.32 24.89
C PRO A 40 -14.02 -23.50 23.93
N LEU A 41 -14.97 -23.73 23.00
CA LEU A 41 -14.88 -24.81 22.01
C LEU A 41 -13.79 -24.51 20.98
N ILE A 42 -13.72 -23.26 20.50
CA ILE A 42 -12.65 -22.81 19.59
C ILE A 42 -11.29 -22.99 20.25
N LYS A 43 -11.11 -22.48 21.48
CA LYS A 43 -9.82 -22.54 22.18
C LYS A 43 -9.36 -23.97 22.49
N SER A 44 -10.28 -24.82 22.96
CA SER A 44 -9.93 -26.20 23.30
C SER A 44 -9.62 -27.05 22.06
N SER A 45 -10.41 -26.93 21.00
CA SER A 45 -10.13 -27.62 19.72
C SER A 45 -8.88 -27.08 19.02
N TRP A 46 -8.62 -25.77 19.05
CA TRP A 46 -7.37 -25.20 18.54
C TRP A 46 -6.15 -25.76 19.26
N LYS A 47 -6.21 -25.89 20.59
CA LYS A 47 -5.14 -26.50 21.37
C LYS A 47 -4.87 -27.94 20.92
N ILE A 48 -5.91 -28.74 20.72
CA ILE A 48 -5.78 -30.13 20.23
C ILE A 48 -5.13 -30.15 18.84
N LEU A 49 -5.51 -29.24 17.94
CA LEU A 49 -4.88 -29.13 16.62
C LEU A 49 -3.38 -28.84 16.75
N LEU A 50 -2.99 -27.88 17.60
CA LEU A 50 -1.60 -27.53 17.84
C LEU A 50 -0.77 -28.66 18.47
N GLU A 51 -1.41 -29.58 19.19
CA GLU A 51 -0.78 -30.78 19.75
C GLU A 51 -0.68 -31.92 18.73
N THR A 52 -1.51 -31.90 17.68
CA THR A 52 -1.61 -32.97 16.67
C THR A 52 -0.77 -32.67 15.42
N VAL A 53 -0.71 -31.40 15.02
CA VAL A 53 -0.09 -30.95 13.77
C VAL A 53 1.01 -29.95 14.06
N LYS A 54 2.15 -30.06 13.37
CA LYS A 54 3.23 -29.08 13.48
C LYS A 54 2.76 -27.71 13.00
N TRP A 55 3.19 -26.66 13.70
CA TRP A 55 2.89 -25.27 13.39
C TRP A 55 3.12 -24.90 11.91
N GLU A 56 4.27 -25.27 11.37
CA GLU A 56 4.65 -24.99 9.97
C GLU A 56 3.75 -25.68 8.94
N ASP A 57 3.21 -26.86 9.28
CA ASP A 57 2.35 -27.63 8.39
C ASP A 57 0.92 -27.07 8.39
N ILE A 58 0.41 -26.54 9.51
CA ILE A 58 -0.91 -25.89 9.57
C ILE A 58 -0.97 -24.70 8.61
N GLY A 59 0.03 -23.82 8.65
CA GLY A 59 0.10 -22.66 7.78
C GLY A 59 0.22 -23.04 6.31
N HIS A 60 1.01 -24.08 5.99
CA HIS A 60 1.18 -24.57 4.63
C HIS A 60 -0.10 -25.21 4.08
N MET A 61 -0.79 -26.04 4.87
CA MET A 61 -2.05 -26.67 4.49
C MET A 61 -3.14 -25.65 4.16
N MET A 62 -3.15 -24.49 4.83
CA MET A 62 -4.10 -23.41 4.52
C MET A 62 -3.98 -22.96 3.07
N TYR A 63 -2.77 -22.60 2.62
CA TYR A 63 -2.57 -22.15 1.25
C TYR A 63 -2.81 -23.26 0.22
N ILE A 64 -2.34 -24.48 0.49
CA ILE A 64 -2.60 -25.63 -0.40
C ILE A 64 -4.10 -25.90 -0.55
N ASN A 65 -4.86 -25.91 0.55
CA ASN A 65 -6.30 -26.10 0.50
C ASN A 65 -7.01 -24.93 -0.19
N MET A 66 -6.57 -23.70 0.04
CA MET A 66 -7.14 -22.50 -0.60
C MET A 66 -6.94 -22.54 -2.12
N PHE A 67 -5.74 -22.87 -2.60
CA PHE A 67 -5.43 -22.97 -4.03
C PHE A 67 -6.10 -24.18 -4.69
N ALA A 68 -6.26 -25.28 -3.96
CA ALA A 68 -7.05 -26.41 -4.45
C ALA A 68 -8.54 -26.05 -4.62
N LEU A 69 -9.07 -25.15 -3.78
CA LEU A 69 -10.45 -24.66 -3.88
C LEU A 69 -10.61 -23.60 -4.98
N GLU A 70 -9.65 -22.68 -5.11
CA GLU A 70 -9.65 -21.63 -6.13
C GLU A 70 -8.23 -21.41 -6.68
N PRO A 71 -7.85 -22.10 -7.78
CA PRO A 71 -6.53 -21.99 -8.37
C PRO A 71 -6.20 -20.58 -8.87
N ALA A 72 -7.20 -19.78 -9.24
CA ALA A 72 -6.97 -18.41 -9.72
C ALA A 72 -6.35 -17.49 -8.65
N LEU A 73 -6.48 -17.83 -7.36
CA LEU A 73 -5.88 -17.05 -6.27
C LEU A 73 -4.35 -17.17 -6.23
N GLU A 74 -3.74 -18.20 -6.83
CA GLU A 74 -2.27 -18.37 -6.83
C GLU A 74 -1.53 -17.15 -7.39
N GLY A 75 -2.07 -16.55 -8.46
CA GLY A 75 -1.48 -15.38 -9.12
C GLY A 75 -1.43 -14.12 -8.25
N MET A 76 -2.17 -14.07 -7.14
CA MET A 76 -2.15 -12.94 -6.20
C MET A 76 -0.98 -13.02 -5.21
N PHE A 77 -0.24 -14.14 -5.17
CA PHE A 77 0.80 -14.36 -4.18
C PHE A 77 2.18 -14.52 -4.84
N SER A 78 3.10 -13.63 -4.47
CA SER A 78 4.49 -13.63 -4.97
C SER A 78 5.49 -14.34 -4.04
N SER A 79 5.03 -14.84 -2.88
CA SER A 79 5.86 -15.47 -1.86
C SER A 79 5.53 -16.95 -1.71
N ASP A 80 6.50 -17.73 -1.21
CA ASP A 80 6.32 -19.16 -0.93
C ASP A 80 5.20 -19.42 0.11
N ALA A 81 4.39 -20.46 -0.15
CA ALA A 81 3.24 -20.83 0.66
C ALA A 81 3.58 -21.10 2.15
N ARG A 82 4.78 -21.61 2.46
CA ARG A 82 5.21 -21.84 3.85
C ARG A 82 5.50 -20.53 4.57
N ILE A 83 6.16 -19.59 3.88
CA ILE A 83 6.48 -18.26 4.44
C ILE A 83 5.19 -17.50 4.73
N MET A 84 4.26 -17.49 3.78
CA MET A 84 2.96 -16.84 3.97
C MET A 84 2.14 -17.56 5.04
N GLY A 85 2.12 -18.89 5.01
CA GLY A 85 1.46 -19.75 5.97
C GLY A 85 1.84 -19.43 7.41
N SER A 86 3.14 -19.28 7.69
CA SER A 86 3.61 -18.89 9.03
C SER A 86 3.09 -17.52 9.46
N ARG A 87 3.14 -16.51 8.57
CA ARG A 87 2.69 -15.14 8.88
C ARG A 87 1.19 -15.06 9.13
N TRP A 88 0.42 -15.81 8.34
CA TRP A 88 -1.02 -15.95 8.53
C TRP A 88 -1.30 -16.62 9.87
N LEU A 89 -0.64 -17.75 10.16
CA LEU A 89 -0.89 -18.55 11.35
C LEU A 89 -0.57 -17.79 12.64
N ASP A 90 0.49 -16.98 12.68
CA ASP A 90 0.79 -16.07 13.81
C ASP A 90 -0.38 -15.12 14.10
N THR A 91 -0.95 -14.55 13.03
CA THR A 91 -2.08 -13.62 13.11
C THR A 91 -3.34 -14.35 13.55
N PHE A 92 -3.64 -15.49 12.93
CA PHE A 92 -4.85 -16.27 13.18
C PHE A 92 -4.86 -16.85 14.60
N ASN A 93 -3.73 -17.38 15.08
CA ASN A 93 -3.59 -17.85 16.46
C ASN A 93 -3.87 -16.73 17.48
N THR A 94 -3.45 -15.50 17.19
CA THR A 94 -3.77 -14.36 18.05
C THR A 94 -5.28 -14.09 18.08
N MET A 95 -5.96 -14.19 16.94
CA MET A 95 -7.41 -14.02 16.84
C MET A 95 -8.16 -15.12 17.60
N VAL A 96 -7.73 -16.38 17.46
CA VAL A 96 -8.28 -17.51 18.23
C VAL A 96 -8.12 -17.29 19.73
N ASN A 97 -6.96 -16.81 20.19
CA ASN A 97 -6.75 -16.51 21.61
C ASN A 97 -7.65 -15.36 22.10
N ASP A 98 -7.91 -14.37 21.25
CA ASP A 98 -8.74 -13.20 21.53
C ASP A 98 -10.25 -13.43 21.24
N CYS A 99 -10.69 -14.64 20.84
CA CYS A 99 -12.08 -14.94 20.40
C CYS A 99 -13.19 -14.71 21.45
N HIS A 100 -12.79 -14.50 22.70
CA HIS A 100 -13.65 -14.15 23.83
C HIS A 100 -13.85 -12.63 23.97
N ILE A 101 -13.16 -11.82 23.17
CA ILE A 101 -13.22 -10.35 23.17
C ILE A 101 -13.34 -9.86 21.71
N PRO A 102 -14.51 -10.00 21.06
CA PRO A 102 -14.69 -9.64 19.65
C PRO A 102 -14.27 -8.20 19.33
N SER A 103 -14.55 -7.23 20.22
CA SER A 103 -14.10 -5.84 20.04
C SER A 103 -12.59 -5.68 19.90
N LYS A 104 -11.80 -6.49 20.62
CA LYS A 104 -10.32 -6.48 20.53
C LYS A 104 -9.86 -7.11 19.21
N MET A 105 -10.52 -8.16 18.76
CA MET A 105 -10.26 -8.75 17.45
C MET A 105 -10.55 -7.77 16.31
N HIS A 106 -11.66 -7.02 16.41
CA HIS A 106 -12.04 -6.02 15.42
C HIS A 106 -10.93 -5.00 15.19
N VAL A 107 -10.41 -4.41 16.28
CA VAL A 107 -9.31 -3.44 16.21
C VAL A 107 -8.04 -4.03 15.58
N ARG A 108 -7.75 -5.32 15.79
CA ARG A 108 -6.62 -5.98 15.12
C ARG A 108 -6.88 -6.17 13.63
N LEU A 109 -8.12 -6.52 13.27
CA LEU A 109 -8.53 -6.66 11.88
C LEU A 109 -8.41 -5.35 11.12
N GLU A 110 -8.65 -4.18 11.72
CA GLU A 110 -8.41 -2.87 11.07
C GLU A 110 -7.00 -2.78 10.47
N THR A 111 -5.99 -3.24 11.21
CA THR A 111 -4.60 -3.22 10.74
C THR A 111 -4.36 -4.22 9.59
N LYS A 112 -5.14 -5.30 9.54
CA LYS A 112 -5.03 -6.31 8.48
C LYS A 112 -5.84 -5.93 7.26
N ALA A 113 -7.01 -5.35 7.44
CA ALA A 113 -7.85 -4.86 6.36
C ALA A 113 -7.10 -3.83 5.51
N ALA A 114 -6.26 -2.98 6.12
CA ALA A 114 -5.33 -2.10 5.41
C ALA A 114 -4.49 -2.83 4.34
N PHE A 115 -3.95 -3.99 4.70
CA PHE A 115 -3.15 -4.81 3.79
C PHE A 115 -4.00 -5.48 2.72
N HIS A 116 -5.23 -5.89 3.07
CA HIS A 116 -6.16 -6.54 2.12
C HIS A 116 -6.67 -5.55 1.08
N ILE A 117 -7.04 -4.33 1.49
CA ILE A 117 -7.34 -3.21 0.59
C ILE A 117 -6.15 -3.00 -0.33
N LYS A 118 -4.93 -2.96 0.25
CA LYS A 118 -3.71 -2.76 -0.55
C LYS A 118 -3.47 -3.81 -1.63
N THR A 119 -3.88 -5.03 -1.38
CA THR A 119 -3.64 -6.16 -2.27
C THR A 119 -4.86 -6.49 -3.14
N GLY A 120 -5.87 -5.61 -3.16
CA GLY A 120 -7.07 -5.77 -3.98
C GLY A 120 -7.95 -6.95 -3.57
N VAL A 121 -7.86 -7.38 -2.30
CA VAL A 121 -8.65 -8.50 -1.81
C VAL A 121 -10.09 -8.07 -1.62
N ARG A 122 -11.01 -8.85 -2.20
CA ARG A 122 -12.45 -8.63 -2.08
C ARG A 122 -13.09 -9.60 -1.10
N THR A 123 -14.27 -9.26 -0.59
CA THR A 123 -15.00 -10.07 0.39
C THR A 123 -15.27 -11.50 -0.11
N GLU A 124 -15.53 -11.70 -1.40
CA GLU A 124 -15.82 -13.02 -1.95
C GLU A 124 -14.65 -14.00 -1.79
N MET A 125 -13.41 -13.49 -1.74
CA MET A 125 -12.21 -14.30 -1.56
C MET A 125 -12.10 -14.87 -0.14
N MET A 126 -12.78 -14.26 0.85
CA MET A 126 -12.73 -14.69 2.26
C MET A 126 -13.46 -16.01 2.50
N ASP A 127 -14.47 -16.32 1.69
CA ASP A 127 -15.23 -17.58 1.78
C ASP A 127 -14.34 -18.80 1.45
N VAL A 128 -13.47 -18.67 0.42
CA VAL A 128 -12.51 -19.71 0.03
C VAL A 128 -11.56 -20.02 1.19
N MET A 129 -11.05 -18.98 1.85
CA MET A 129 -10.15 -19.12 2.98
C MET A 129 -10.84 -19.79 4.19
N GLY A 130 -12.11 -19.49 4.43
CA GLY A 130 -12.89 -20.13 5.50
C GLY A 130 -13.08 -21.61 5.28
N LYS A 131 -13.43 -22.00 4.05
CA LYS A 131 -13.52 -23.41 3.64
C LYS A 131 -12.19 -24.14 3.85
N ALA A 132 -11.07 -23.50 3.50
CA ALA A 132 -9.74 -24.07 3.71
C ALA A 132 -9.42 -24.29 5.21
N VAL A 133 -9.74 -23.32 6.08
CA VAL A 133 -9.54 -23.42 7.53
C VAL A 133 -10.42 -24.51 8.15
N LEU A 134 -11.71 -24.54 7.82
CA LEU A 134 -12.63 -25.57 8.30
C LEU A 134 -12.21 -26.98 7.88
N LYS A 135 -11.70 -27.12 6.65
CA LYS A 135 -11.15 -28.40 6.16
C LYS A 135 -9.96 -28.87 7.00
N ILE A 136 -9.00 -27.99 7.33
CA ILE A 136 -7.84 -28.36 8.17
C ILE A 136 -8.32 -28.87 9.53
N LEU A 137 -9.28 -28.19 10.13
CA LEU A 137 -9.83 -28.57 11.43
C LEU A 137 -10.53 -29.93 11.35
N GLN A 138 -11.39 -30.14 10.34
CA GLN A 138 -12.09 -31.40 10.11
C GLN A 138 -11.13 -32.57 9.89
N ASP A 139 -10.09 -32.39 9.08
CA ASP A 139 -9.15 -33.45 8.71
C ASP A 139 -8.23 -33.85 9.88
N ASN A 140 -7.97 -32.94 10.83
CA ASN A 140 -6.94 -33.13 11.86
C ASN A 140 -7.46 -33.26 13.29
N LEU A 141 -8.73 -32.92 13.57
CA LEU A 141 -9.30 -33.07 14.91
C LEU A 141 -9.94 -34.44 15.15
N GLY A 142 -10.17 -35.24 14.10
CA GLY A 142 -10.72 -36.59 14.22
C GLY A 142 -12.01 -36.60 15.03
N LEU A 143 -12.07 -37.43 16.09
CA LEU A 143 -13.25 -37.53 16.97
C LEU A 143 -13.57 -36.25 17.75
N HIS A 144 -12.64 -35.30 17.85
CA HIS A 144 -12.88 -34.01 18.48
C HIS A 144 -13.61 -33.01 17.56
N TRP A 145 -13.69 -33.31 16.26
CA TRP A 145 -14.54 -32.55 15.33
C TRP A 145 -16.01 -32.93 15.50
N THR A 146 -16.65 -32.30 16.49
CA THR A 146 -18.07 -32.49 16.80
C THR A 146 -18.91 -31.36 16.19
N GLU A 147 -20.21 -31.57 16.05
CA GLU A 147 -21.13 -30.54 15.55
C GLU A 147 -21.01 -29.20 16.32
N PRO A 148 -20.99 -29.18 17.67
CA PRO A 148 -20.78 -27.93 18.40
C PRO A 148 -19.43 -27.24 18.10
N VAL A 149 -18.37 -28.01 17.86
CA VAL A 149 -17.06 -27.47 17.49
C VAL A 149 -17.11 -26.88 16.08
N ALA A 150 -17.72 -27.59 15.13
CA ALA A 150 -17.90 -27.11 13.77
C ALA A 150 -18.70 -25.80 13.74
N GLU A 151 -19.81 -25.73 14.47
CA GLU A 151 -20.62 -24.50 14.60
C GLU A 151 -19.85 -23.36 15.24
N ALA A 152 -19.03 -23.61 16.26
CA ALA A 152 -18.20 -22.58 16.88
C ALA A 152 -17.14 -22.01 15.92
N TRP A 153 -16.53 -22.85 15.08
CA TRP A 153 -15.58 -22.38 14.07
C TRP A 153 -16.25 -21.63 12.92
N LYS A 154 -17.44 -22.08 12.47
CA LYS A 154 -18.25 -21.33 11.50
C LYS A 154 -18.65 -19.96 12.05
N TRP A 155 -19.06 -19.88 13.32
CA TRP A 155 -19.37 -18.62 13.99
C TRP A 155 -18.17 -17.66 14.00
N LEU A 156 -16.99 -18.14 14.41
CA LEU A 156 -15.76 -17.34 14.42
C LEU A 156 -15.43 -16.83 13.01
N TRP A 157 -15.45 -17.72 12.02
CA TRP A 157 -15.12 -17.36 10.64
C TRP A 157 -16.14 -16.38 10.04
N GLY A 158 -17.43 -16.61 10.30
CA GLY A 158 -18.51 -15.70 9.89
C GLY A 158 -18.31 -14.30 10.47
N TRP A 159 -17.97 -14.21 11.76
CA TRP A 159 -17.70 -12.93 12.41
C TRP A 159 -16.46 -12.23 11.84
N LEU A 160 -15.36 -12.97 11.62
CA LEU A 160 -14.15 -12.44 10.97
C LEU A 160 -14.44 -11.91 9.55
N THR A 161 -15.24 -12.66 8.79
CA THR A 161 -15.62 -12.31 7.41
C THR A 161 -16.48 -11.05 7.39
N GLN A 162 -17.54 -10.98 8.21
CA GLN A 162 -18.37 -9.78 8.33
C GLN A 162 -17.55 -8.56 8.78
N SER A 163 -16.63 -8.77 9.72
CA SER A 163 -15.75 -7.70 10.17
C SER A 163 -14.85 -7.18 9.07
N MET A 164 -14.29 -8.05 8.22
CA MET A 164 -13.47 -7.66 7.08
C MET A 164 -14.32 -7.00 5.99
N ASP A 165 -15.50 -7.54 5.70
CA ASP A 165 -16.43 -7.01 4.71
C ASP A 165 -16.85 -5.57 5.00
N LEU A 166 -17.19 -5.26 6.26
CA LEU A 166 -17.49 -3.88 6.69
C LEU A 166 -16.33 -2.93 6.41
N MET A 167 -15.09 -3.40 6.62
CA MET A 167 -13.87 -2.60 6.41
C MET A 167 -13.56 -2.40 4.93
N LEU A 168 -13.66 -3.46 4.12
CA LEU A 168 -13.43 -3.41 2.69
C LEU A 168 -14.50 -2.56 1.99
N THR A 169 -15.78 -2.82 2.28
CA THR A 169 -16.92 -2.10 1.69
C THR A 169 -16.84 -0.60 2.00
N SER A 170 -16.53 -0.22 3.25
CA SER A 170 -16.36 1.19 3.61
C SER A 170 -15.24 1.86 2.78
N ALA A 171 -14.11 1.18 2.58
CA ALA A 171 -12.99 1.73 1.82
C ALA A 171 -13.31 1.85 0.31
N TYR A 172 -13.97 0.85 -0.28
CA TYR A 172 -14.39 0.89 -1.68
C TYR A 172 -15.48 1.94 -1.94
N GLN A 173 -16.41 2.13 -1.00
CA GLN A 173 -17.42 3.19 -1.07
C GLN A 173 -16.76 4.57 -1.03
N GLU A 174 -15.79 4.81 -0.14
CA GLU A 174 -15.03 6.07 -0.10
C GLU A 174 -14.30 6.32 -1.44
N SER A 175 -13.67 5.29 -2.01
CA SER A 175 -12.95 5.39 -3.29
C SER A 175 -13.88 5.69 -4.48
N SER A 176 -15.05 5.03 -4.53
CA SER A 176 -16.08 5.30 -5.55
C SER A 176 -16.63 6.72 -5.45
N LEU A 177 -16.84 7.23 -4.23
CA LEU A 177 -17.25 8.62 -4.01
C LEU A 177 -16.19 9.62 -4.49
N ILE A 178 -14.90 9.34 -4.24
CA ILE A 178 -13.78 10.18 -4.68
C ILE A 178 -13.73 10.26 -6.20
N GLN A 179 -13.84 9.12 -6.89
CA GLN A 179 -13.87 9.06 -8.36
C GLN A 179 -15.07 9.83 -8.92
N LEU A 180 -16.28 9.57 -8.43
CA LEU A 180 -17.49 10.26 -8.87
C LEU A 180 -17.40 11.79 -8.68
N CYS A 181 -16.87 12.23 -7.55
CA CYS A 181 -16.65 13.65 -7.27
C CYS A 181 -15.70 14.28 -8.30
N TRP A 182 -14.59 13.59 -8.59
CA TRP A 182 -13.60 14.06 -9.54
C TRP A 182 -14.14 14.11 -10.98
N ASP A 183 -14.88 13.08 -11.39
CA ASP A 183 -15.55 13.04 -12.70
C ASP A 183 -16.54 14.20 -12.83
N THR A 184 -17.33 14.48 -11.79
CA THR A 184 -18.24 15.64 -11.76
C THR A 184 -17.47 16.96 -11.91
N CYS A 185 -16.28 17.09 -11.31
CA CYS A 185 -15.45 18.28 -11.49
C CYS A 185 -14.98 18.44 -12.93
N LEU A 186 -14.58 17.34 -13.59
CA LEU A 186 -14.13 17.31 -14.98
C LEU A 186 -15.28 17.50 -15.99
N GLU A 187 -16.51 17.14 -15.63
CA GLU A 187 -17.70 17.44 -16.43
C GLU A 187 -18.03 18.94 -16.43
N LYS A 188 -17.82 19.61 -15.29
CA LYS A 188 -18.14 21.03 -15.10
C LYS A 188 -17.02 21.99 -15.53
N ASN A 189 -15.77 21.53 -15.55
CA ASN A 189 -14.60 22.37 -15.78
C ASN A 189 -13.52 21.61 -16.57
N THR A 190 -12.73 22.35 -17.33
CA THR A 190 -11.49 21.79 -17.90
C THR A 190 -10.41 21.61 -16.83
N GLN A 191 -9.47 20.69 -17.07
CA GLN A 191 -8.32 20.51 -16.18
C GLN A 191 -7.50 21.80 -16.00
N GLU A 192 -7.42 22.63 -17.03
CA GLU A 192 -6.72 23.92 -16.96
C GLU A 192 -7.44 24.91 -16.03
N GLU A 193 -8.78 24.97 -16.08
CA GLU A 193 -9.59 25.81 -15.19
C GLU A 193 -9.47 25.35 -13.74
N ILE A 194 -9.58 24.05 -13.49
CA ILE A 194 -9.39 23.45 -12.16
C ILE A 194 -7.99 23.80 -11.63
N GLY A 195 -6.94 23.55 -12.42
CA GLY A 195 -5.57 23.83 -12.05
C GLY A 195 -5.32 25.31 -11.72
N LYS A 196 -5.89 26.23 -12.53
CA LYS A 196 -5.80 27.68 -12.27
C LYS A 196 -6.49 28.06 -10.97
N ARG A 197 -7.70 27.55 -10.73
CA ARG A 197 -8.47 27.82 -9.51
C ARG A 197 -7.73 27.32 -8.27
N LEU A 198 -7.21 26.09 -8.33
CA LEU A 198 -6.38 25.50 -7.26
C LEU A 198 -5.15 26.34 -6.94
N PHE A 199 -4.42 26.80 -7.96
CA PHE A 199 -3.27 27.66 -7.77
C PHE A 199 -3.64 28.98 -7.09
N ASP A 200 -4.74 29.61 -7.53
CA ASP A 200 -5.18 30.89 -6.98
C ASP A 200 -5.55 30.76 -5.50
N MET A 201 -6.35 29.75 -5.14
CA MET A 201 -6.69 29.45 -3.74
C MET A 201 -5.45 29.15 -2.88
N LEU A 202 -4.47 28.43 -3.45
CA LEU A 202 -3.23 28.13 -2.73
C LEU A 202 -2.44 29.40 -2.41
N VAL A 203 -2.32 30.33 -3.36
CA VAL A 203 -1.60 31.59 -3.15
C VAL A 203 -2.38 32.54 -2.26
N GLU A 204 -3.71 32.53 -2.31
CA GLU A 204 -4.57 33.27 -1.38
C GLU A 204 -4.39 32.78 0.07
N LEU A 205 -4.37 31.46 0.27
CA LEU A 205 -4.25 30.85 1.60
C LEU A 205 -2.82 30.87 2.14
N ALA A 206 -1.82 30.74 1.27
CA ALA A 206 -0.40 30.75 1.63
C ALA A 206 0.42 31.67 0.68
N PRO A 207 0.33 33.01 0.83
CA PRO A 207 1.00 33.95 -0.07
C PRO A 207 2.52 33.78 -0.14
N THR A 208 3.13 33.34 0.97
CA THR A 208 4.58 33.09 1.08
C THR A 208 5.06 31.91 0.23
N ILE A 209 4.15 31.02 -0.20
CA ILE A 209 4.51 29.87 -1.03
C ILE A 209 4.95 30.32 -2.42
N LYS A 210 4.49 31.49 -2.89
CA LYS A 210 4.76 32.01 -4.24
C LYS A 210 6.26 32.17 -4.51
N GLU A 211 7.03 32.57 -3.50
CA GLU A 211 8.50 32.71 -3.59
C GLU A 211 9.21 31.35 -3.69
N SER A 212 8.57 30.28 -3.18
CA SER A 212 9.09 28.92 -3.25
C SER A 212 8.72 28.20 -4.55
N LEU A 213 7.73 28.69 -5.30
CA LEU A 213 7.29 28.11 -6.57
C LEU A 213 8.16 28.66 -7.72
N GLN A 214 9.23 27.94 -8.06
CA GLN A 214 10.19 28.31 -9.09
C GLN A 214 9.68 28.16 -10.54
N GLN A 215 8.39 27.90 -10.75
CA GLN A 215 7.82 27.55 -12.05
C GLN A 215 6.71 28.54 -12.44
N PRO A 216 6.46 28.75 -13.75
CA PRO A 216 5.35 29.57 -14.22
C PRO A 216 4.00 29.10 -13.65
N ARG A 217 3.08 30.04 -13.40
CA ARG A 217 1.73 29.76 -12.85
C ARG A 217 1.01 28.64 -13.61
N GLN A 218 1.03 28.68 -14.94
CA GLN A 218 0.38 27.69 -15.80
C GLN A 218 0.97 26.29 -15.61
N VAL A 219 2.29 26.19 -15.47
CA VAL A 219 2.98 24.91 -15.21
C VAL A 219 2.60 24.38 -13.83
N MET A 220 2.50 25.25 -12.82
CA MET A 220 2.11 24.83 -11.48
C MET A 220 0.63 24.42 -11.41
N ALA A 221 -0.25 25.14 -12.09
CA ALA A 221 -1.67 24.79 -12.23
C ALA A 221 -1.84 23.37 -12.79
N LEU A 222 -1.12 23.04 -13.87
CA LEU A 222 -1.13 21.70 -14.45
C LEU A 222 -0.58 20.64 -13.47
N ARG A 223 0.51 20.92 -12.77
CA ARG A 223 1.05 20.00 -11.77
C ARG A 223 0.08 19.73 -10.60
N LEU A 224 -0.71 20.72 -10.20
CA LEU A 224 -1.70 20.57 -9.14
C LEU A 224 -2.86 19.68 -9.59
N VAL A 225 -3.39 19.89 -10.80
CA VAL A 225 -4.47 19.04 -11.33
C VAL A 225 -3.98 17.62 -11.63
N ASP A 226 -2.75 17.45 -12.13
CA ASP A 226 -2.14 16.13 -12.34
C ASP A 226 -1.97 15.37 -11.02
N MET A 227 -1.59 16.08 -9.95
CA MET A 227 -1.49 15.48 -8.62
C MET A 227 -2.87 15.04 -8.11
N MET A 228 -3.91 15.86 -8.29
CA MET A 228 -5.29 15.46 -7.95
C MET A 228 -5.74 14.25 -8.77
N ALA A 229 -5.49 14.24 -10.08
CA ALA A 229 -5.83 13.12 -10.94
C ALA A 229 -5.11 11.84 -10.51
N THR A 230 -3.85 11.93 -10.08
CA THR A 230 -3.06 10.78 -9.58
C THR A 230 -3.65 10.22 -8.30
N ILE A 231 -3.99 11.06 -7.32
CA ILE A 231 -4.56 10.58 -6.05
C ILE A 231 -5.95 9.98 -6.25
N VAL A 232 -6.71 10.45 -7.24
CA VAL A 232 -8.03 9.88 -7.58
C VAL A 232 -7.86 8.55 -8.33
N ALA A 233 -7.01 8.51 -9.36
CA ALA A 233 -6.83 7.35 -10.21
C ALA A 233 -6.37 6.09 -9.45
N PHE A 234 -5.62 6.27 -8.36
CA PHE A 234 -5.13 5.18 -7.52
C PHE A 234 -5.81 5.11 -6.15
N SER A 235 -7.00 5.71 -6.01
CA SER A 235 -7.80 5.63 -4.76
C SER A 235 -8.12 4.19 -4.35
N GLU A 236 -8.33 3.28 -5.31
CA GLU A 236 -8.58 1.85 -5.05
C GLU A 236 -7.32 0.98 -5.09
N ASP A 237 -6.21 1.49 -5.65
CA ASP A 237 -4.96 0.76 -5.85
C ASP A 237 -3.85 1.36 -4.98
N SER A 238 -3.80 0.94 -3.71
CA SER A 238 -2.83 1.52 -2.79
C SER A 238 -1.39 1.05 -3.05
N GLU A 239 -1.18 -0.05 -3.79
CA GLU A 239 0.16 -0.44 -4.22
C GLU A 239 0.68 0.57 -5.24
N ARG A 240 -0.12 0.86 -6.27
CA ARG A 240 0.23 1.86 -7.26
C ARG A 240 0.32 3.26 -6.67
N MET A 241 -0.58 3.63 -5.75
CA MET A 241 -0.49 4.88 -4.98
C MET A 241 0.86 4.98 -4.26
N HIS A 242 1.34 3.90 -3.63
CA HIS A 242 2.62 3.90 -2.92
C HIS A 242 3.81 4.10 -3.85
N GLU A 243 3.81 3.46 -5.02
CA GLU A 243 4.86 3.63 -6.03
C GLU A 243 4.95 5.10 -6.49
N GLU A 244 3.81 5.68 -6.89
CA GLU A 244 3.73 7.06 -7.39
C GLU A 244 4.11 8.07 -6.31
N ILE A 245 3.61 7.90 -5.08
CA ILE A 245 3.94 8.79 -3.95
C ILE A 245 5.40 8.66 -3.52
N SER A 246 6.02 7.46 -3.57
CA SER A 246 7.45 7.33 -3.25
C SER A 246 8.32 8.07 -4.27
N GLY A 247 7.98 7.99 -5.56
CA GLY A 247 8.61 8.77 -6.61
C GLY A 247 8.43 10.27 -6.40
N LEU A 248 7.22 10.72 -6.10
CA LEU A 248 6.89 12.11 -5.81
C LEU A 248 7.62 12.65 -4.57
N ALA A 249 7.70 11.86 -3.50
CA ALA A 249 8.39 12.17 -2.26
C ALA A 249 9.88 12.44 -2.48
N SER A 250 10.54 11.64 -3.31
CA SER A 250 11.95 11.85 -3.66
C SER A 250 12.19 13.24 -4.26
N ARG A 251 11.32 13.67 -5.19
CA ARG A 251 11.39 14.99 -5.82
C ARG A 251 11.10 16.11 -4.82
N HIS A 252 10.13 15.92 -3.93
CA HIS A 252 9.81 16.90 -2.89
C HIS A 252 10.93 17.11 -1.88
N VAL A 253 11.72 16.07 -1.60
CA VAL A 253 12.96 16.21 -0.82
C VAL A 253 13.98 17.06 -1.56
N VAL A 254 14.19 16.82 -2.86
CA VAL A 254 15.11 17.61 -3.71
C VAL A 254 14.67 19.07 -3.80
N TYR A 255 13.37 19.31 -3.97
CA TYR A 255 12.80 20.66 -4.02
C TYR A 255 12.81 21.38 -2.66
N GLY A 256 13.10 20.68 -1.56
CA GLY A 256 13.13 21.28 -0.23
C GLY A 256 11.75 21.60 0.35
N VAL A 257 10.68 20.96 -0.16
CA VAL A 257 9.30 21.18 0.29
C VAL A 257 9.15 20.84 1.77
N LYS A 258 8.43 21.67 2.51
CA LYS A 258 8.15 21.47 3.93
C LYS A 258 6.84 20.73 4.11
N THR A 259 6.83 19.69 4.95
CA THR A 259 5.67 18.81 5.13
C THR A 259 4.46 19.51 5.75
N HIS A 260 4.65 20.62 6.47
CA HIS A 260 3.53 21.43 7.01
C HIS A 260 2.68 22.10 5.92
N LEU A 261 3.15 22.12 4.67
CA LEU A 261 2.39 22.65 3.53
C LEU A 261 1.34 21.66 3.01
N PHE A 262 1.46 20.37 3.32
CA PHE A 262 0.51 19.37 2.80
C PHE A 262 -0.91 19.56 3.33
N PRO A 263 -1.15 19.80 4.64
CA PRO A 263 -2.50 20.08 5.13
C PRO A 263 -3.12 21.33 4.51
N ILE A 264 -2.32 22.37 4.21
CA ILE A 264 -2.79 23.61 3.56
C ILE A 264 -3.37 23.28 2.18
N LEU A 265 -2.65 22.48 1.40
CA LEU A 265 -3.09 22.05 0.08
C LEU A 265 -4.35 21.17 0.14
N GLY A 266 -4.53 20.40 1.22
CA GLY A 266 -5.76 19.64 1.46
C GLY A 266 -6.98 20.54 1.64
N ASN A 267 -6.83 21.63 2.39
CA ASN A 267 -7.90 22.62 2.56
C ASN A 267 -8.25 23.30 1.23
N VAL A 268 -7.25 23.57 0.39
CA VAL A 268 -7.46 24.14 -0.95
C VAL A 268 -8.24 23.16 -1.84
N PHE A 269 -7.91 21.87 -1.79
CA PHE A 269 -8.62 20.83 -2.55
C PHE A 269 -10.06 20.68 -2.08
N ALA A 270 -10.28 20.60 -0.76
CA ALA A 270 -11.62 20.52 -0.19
C ALA A 270 -12.47 21.74 -0.57
N ALA A 271 -11.92 22.95 -0.50
CA ALA A 271 -12.62 24.17 -0.89
C ALA A 271 -13.00 24.16 -2.38
N MET A 272 -12.09 23.74 -3.26
CA MET A 272 -12.35 23.61 -4.70
C MET A 272 -13.49 22.63 -5.00
N LEU A 273 -13.45 21.47 -4.37
CA LEU A 273 -14.46 20.43 -4.52
C LEU A 273 -15.80 20.93 -3.99
N GLN A 274 -15.83 21.61 -2.84
CA GLN A 274 -17.04 22.20 -2.29
C GLN A 274 -17.65 23.25 -3.22
N GLU A 275 -16.85 24.15 -3.79
CA GLU A 275 -17.30 25.14 -4.78
C GLU A 275 -17.91 24.48 -6.02
N THR A 276 -17.32 23.38 -6.50
CA THR A 276 -17.72 22.71 -7.75
C THR A 276 -18.92 21.77 -7.57
N LEU A 277 -18.99 21.07 -6.44
CA LEU A 277 -20.03 20.09 -6.14
C LEU A 277 -21.27 20.74 -5.53
N ALA A 278 -21.13 21.90 -4.88
CA ALA A 278 -22.22 22.68 -4.30
C ALA A 278 -23.12 21.82 -3.39
N GLU A 279 -24.40 21.63 -3.73
CA GLU A 279 -25.34 20.81 -2.97
C GLU A 279 -24.95 19.32 -2.84
N HIS A 280 -24.06 18.84 -3.71
CA HIS A 280 -23.53 17.48 -3.66
C HIS A 280 -22.34 17.31 -2.69
N TRP A 281 -21.83 18.41 -2.12
CA TRP A 281 -20.82 18.36 -1.05
C TRP A 281 -21.46 18.01 0.29
N THR A 282 -21.65 16.72 0.53
CA THR A 282 -22.22 16.21 1.78
C THR A 282 -21.14 15.93 2.84
N LEU A 283 -21.55 15.71 4.10
CA LEU A 283 -20.64 15.30 5.18
C LEU A 283 -19.93 13.97 4.89
N GLU A 284 -20.56 13.09 4.11
CA GLU A 284 -19.97 11.82 3.68
C GLU A 284 -18.85 12.07 2.66
N VAL A 285 -19.11 12.93 1.68
CA VAL A 285 -18.12 13.33 0.65
C VAL A 285 -16.94 14.05 1.30
N GLU A 286 -17.20 15.04 2.16
CA GLU A 286 -16.15 15.76 2.89
C GLU A 286 -15.27 14.79 3.71
N ALA A 287 -15.89 13.83 4.39
CA ALA A 287 -15.16 12.84 5.16
C ALA A 287 -14.31 11.92 4.29
N ALA A 288 -14.85 11.41 3.17
CA ALA A 288 -14.12 10.53 2.26
C ALA A 288 -12.87 11.22 1.69
N TRP A 289 -13.02 12.46 1.19
CA TRP A 289 -11.90 13.25 0.69
C TRP A 289 -10.89 13.61 1.79
N GLY A 290 -11.36 13.97 2.98
CA GLY A 290 -10.50 14.29 4.12
C GLY A 290 -9.67 13.09 4.59
N ASN A 291 -10.29 11.90 4.66
CA ASN A 291 -9.60 10.65 4.99
C ASN A 291 -8.53 10.35 3.93
N HIS A 292 -8.92 10.27 2.65
CA HIS A 292 -8.02 9.91 1.56
C HIS A 292 -6.83 10.88 1.43
N TYR A 293 -7.09 12.18 1.52
CA TYR A 293 -6.02 13.17 1.47
C TYR A 293 -5.07 13.07 2.68
N THR A 294 -5.58 12.74 3.86
CA THR A 294 -4.75 12.49 5.06
C THR A 294 -3.85 11.26 4.85
N GLU A 295 -4.38 10.20 4.25
CA GLU A 295 -3.61 8.99 3.92
C GLU A 295 -2.46 9.29 2.97
N VAL A 296 -2.74 10.04 1.90
CA VAL A 296 -1.73 10.50 0.94
C VAL A 296 -0.67 11.38 1.62
N CYS A 297 -1.08 12.31 2.49
CA CYS A 297 -0.16 13.17 3.23
C CYS A 297 0.78 12.38 4.13
N ASP A 298 0.27 11.38 4.83
CA ASP A 298 1.07 10.58 5.75
C ASP A 298 2.03 9.64 5.02
N LEU A 299 1.60 9.08 3.89
CA LEU A 299 2.46 8.31 2.99
C LEU A 299 3.59 9.18 2.43
N MET A 300 3.26 10.39 1.98
CA MET A 300 4.22 11.37 1.47
C MET A 300 5.27 11.73 2.53
N GLN A 301 4.84 12.04 3.75
CA GLN A 301 5.74 12.34 4.87
C GLN A 301 6.63 11.16 5.24
N LEU A 302 6.09 9.95 5.25
CA LEU A 302 6.84 8.72 5.53
C LEU A 302 7.93 8.50 4.49
N GLU A 303 7.60 8.56 3.21
CA GLU A 303 8.54 8.36 2.10
C GLU A 303 9.56 9.50 2.01
N MET A 304 9.16 10.76 2.24
CA MET A 304 10.11 11.87 2.33
C MET A 304 11.12 11.67 3.45
N LYS A 305 10.70 11.22 4.63
CA LYS A 305 11.60 10.91 5.74
C LYS A 305 12.57 9.78 5.40
N ARG A 306 12.10 8.76 4.68
CA ARG A 306 12.93 7.67 4.17
C ARG A 306 13.98 8.20 3.19
N TRP A 307 13.57 9.01 2.23
CA TRP A 307 14.47 9.64 1.27
C TRP A 307 15.48 10.58 1.93
N GLN A 308 15.06 11.46 2.84
CA GLN A 308 15.97 12.33 3.59
C GLN A 308 17.05 11.55 4.35
N LYS A 309 16.68 10.38 4.91
CA LYS A 309 17.63 9.51 5.63
C LYS A 309 18.65 8.84 4.70
N HIS A 310 18.23 8.42 3.51
CA HIS A 310 19.03 7.54 2.66
C HIS A 310 19.66 8.22 1.43
N ALA A 311 19.04 9.28 0.92
CA ALA A 311 19.51 10.02 -0.25
C ALA A 311 20.94 10.57 -0.11
N PRO A 312 21.38 11.15 1.04
CA PRO A 312 22.75 11.66 1.14
C PRO A 312 23.81 10.57 0.92
N ALA A 313 23.57 9.37 1.44
CA ALA A 313 24.47 8.23 1.26
C ALA A 313 24.49 7.75 -0.20
N ALA A 314 23.31 7.68 -0.84
CA ALA A 314 23.18 7.27 -2.23
C ALA A 314 23.83 8.29 -3.19
N LEU A 315 23.57 9.59 -2.99
CA LEU A 315 24.15 10.68 -3.78
C LEU A 315 25.67 10.74 -3.60
N GLY A 316 26.18 10.65 -2.37
CA GLY A 316 27.62 10.63 -2.11
C GLY A 316 28.32 9.40 -2.70
N LEU A 317 27.63 8.24 -2.74
CA LEU A 317 28.14 7.07 -3.46
C LEU A 317 28.15 7.31 -4.97
N TRP A 318 27.05 7.83 -5.53
CA TRP A 318 26.93 8.11 -6.96
C TRP A 318 27.97 9.10 -7.45
N GLU A 319 28.25 10.15 -6.68
CA GLU A 319 29.31 11.13 -7.01
C GLU A 319 30.69 10.46 -7.07
N ARG A 320 31.03 9.60 -6.08
CA ARG A 320 32.29 8.85 -6.08
C ARG A 320 32.39 7.86 -7.24
N VAL A 321 31.30 7.22 -7.60
CA VAL A 321 31.23 6.32 -8.76
C VAL A 321 31.40 7.12 -10.05
N GLY A 322 30.69 8.24 -10.18
CA GLY A 322 30.76 9.16 -11.32
C GLY A 322 32.15 9.72 -11.60
N LYS A 323 32.98 9.91 -10.56
CA LYS A 323 34.40 10.30 -10.71
C LYS A 323 35.25 9.26 -11.45
N LYS A 324 34.84 7.99 -11.44
CA LYS A 324 35.61 6.87 -12.03
C LYS A 324 34.90 6.19 -13.20
N TRP A 325 33.57 6.28 -13.26
CA TRP A 325 32.73 5.55 -14.20
C TRP A 325 31.64 6.46 -14.77
N THR A 326 31.47 6.44 -16.08
CA THR A 326 30.27 7.02 -16.72
C THR A 326 29.08 6.07 -16.50
N PRO A 327 27.83 6.58 -16.49
CA PRO A 327 26.64 5.73 -16.35
C PRO A 327 26.61 4.57 -17.37
N LYS A 328 26.96 4.84 -18.63
CA LYS A 328 27.08 3.80 -19.68
C LYS A 328 28.11 2.73 -19.33
N ARG A 329 29.31 3.13 -18.89
CA ARG A 329 30.40 2.18 -18.58
C ARG A 329 30.09 1.35 -17.34
N LEU A 330 29.48 1.97 -16.33
CA LEU A 330 29.03 1.29 -15.13
C LEU A 330 27.94 0.26 -15.47
N GLY A 331 26.94 0.66 -16.26
CA GLY A 331 25.86 -0.21 -16.72
C GLY A 331 26.38 -1.44 -17.46
N PHE A 332 27.32 -1.25 -18.40
CA PHE A 332 27.92 -2.37 -19.14
C PHE A 332 28.71 -3.33 -18.24
N SER A 333 29.47 -2.80 -17.27
CA SER A 333 30.23 -3.61 -16.31
C SER A 333 29.30 -4.41 -15.39
N LEU A 334 28.23 -3.78 -14.90
CA LEU A 334 27.23 -4.42 -14.05
C LEU A 334 26.48 -5.51 -14.80
N SER A 335 25.99 -5.24 -16.01
CA SER A 335 25.28 -6.24 -16.82
C SER A 335 26.18 -7.44 -17.14
N SER A 336 27.42 -7.21 -17.57
CA SER A 336 28.39 -8.28 -17.83
C SER A 336 28.63 -9.14 -16.59
N ARG A 337 28.67 -8.55 -15.39
CA ARG A 337 28.91 -9.30 -14.15
C ARG A 337 27.68 -10.05 -13.67
N LEU A 338 26.49 -9.45 -13.81
CA LEU A 338 25.22 -10.11 -13.55
C LEU A 338 25.04 -11.34 -14.44
N TYR A 339 25.37 -11.24 -15.73
CA TYR A 339 25.30 -12.37 -16.65
C TYR A 339 26.28 -13.51 -16.29
N GLN A 340 27.46 -13.20 -15.78
CA GLN A 340 28.40 -14.22 -15.32
C GLN A 340 27.95 -14.92 -14.03
N MET A 341 27.33 -14.17 -13.12
CA MET A 341 26.90 -14.69 -11.82
C MET A 341 25.54 -15.39 -11.88
N PHE A 342 24.67 -14.95 -12.79
CA PHE A 342 23.30 -15.43 -12.93
C PHE A 342 22.97 -15.62 -14.42
N PRO A 343 23.44 -16.72 -15.05
CA PRO A 343 23.22 -16.98 -16.48
C PRO A 343 21.73 -17.04 -16.85
N GLU A 344 20.89 -17.55 -15.93
CA GLU A 344 19.43 -17.64 -16.09
C GLU A 344 18.76 -16.27 -16.30
N PHE A 345 19.39 -15.21 -15.79
CA PHE A 345 18.90 -13.82 -15.87
C PHE A 345 18.89 -13.28 -17.31
N VAL A 346 19.66 -13.90 -18.22
CA VAL A 346 19.71 -13.55 -19.65
C VAL A 346 18.37 -13.83 -20.33
N HIS A 347 17.73 -14.96 -20.00
CA HIS A 347 16.51 -15.40 -20.67
C HIS A 347 15.33 -14.49 -20.33
N HIS A 348 15.22 -14.08 -19.07
CA HIS A 348 14.13 -13.21 -18.60
C HIS A 348 14.18 -11.81 -19.25
N PHE A 349 15.36 -11.18 -19.30
CA PHE A 349 15.52 -9.86 -19.93
C PHE A 349 15.33 -9.91 -21.45
N ALA A 350 15.73 -11.00 -22.11
CA ALA A 350 15.56 -11.16 -23.54
C ALA A 350 14.10 -11.41 -23.95
N GLU A 351 13.29 -12.03 -23.08
CA GLU A 351 11.87 -12.27 -23.32
C GLU A 351 11.01 -11.03 -23.05
N GLU A 352 11.24 -10.29 -21.96
CA GLU A 352 10.50 -9.05 -21.65
C GLU A 352 10.73 -7.95 -22.70
N TYR A 353 11.98 -7.74 -23.15
CA TYR A 353 12.26 -6.75 -24.21
C TYR A 353 11.71 -7.16 -25.58
N ARG A 354 11.50 -8.46 -25.82
CA ARG A 354 10.91 -8.97 -27.07
C ARG A 354 9.40 -8.81 -27.05
N HIS A 355 8.75 -9.00 -25.89
CA HIS A 355 7.33 -8.72 -25.70
C HIS A 355 6.97 -7.24 -25.71
N ASP A 356 7.87 -6.36 -25.24
CA ASP A 356 7.61 -4.91 -25.26
C ASP A 356 7.63 -4.34 -26.69
N LYS A 357 8.43 -4.91 -27.60
CA LYS A 357 8.42 -4.54 -29.02
C LYS A 357 7.11 -4.89 -29.73
N ASP A 358 6.50 -6.04 -29.44
CA ASP A 358 5.23 -6.44 -30.05
C ASP A 358 4.02 -5.65 -29.51
N LYS A 359 4.14 -5.00 -28.34
CA LYS A 359 3.10 -4.11 -27.79
C LYS A 359 3.16 -2.68 -28.33
N THR A 360 4.16 -2.31 -29.14
CA THR A 360 4.34 -0.92 -29.64
C THR A 360 3.38 -0.46 -30.74
N VAL A 361 2.33 -1.23 -31.08
CA VAL A 361 1.28 -0.78 -32.03
C VAL A 361 0.10 -0.07 -31.33
N ARG A 362 0.07 0.05 -30.00
CA ARG A 362 -0.78 1.06 -29.35
C ARG A 362 -0.03 2.40 -29.32
N LYS A 363 -0.52 3.36 -30.11
CA LYS A 363 -0.05 4.75 -30.13
C LYS A 363 0.28 5.22 -28.72
N ARG A 364 1.57 5.47 -28.45
CA ARG A 364 1.99 6.26 -27.29
C ARG A 364 1.28 7.61 -27.37
N PRO A 365 0.61 8.08 -26.31
CA PRO A 365 0.45 9.50 -26.11
C PRO A 365 1.85 10.10 -26.01
N ASP A 366 2.12 11.21 -26.71
CA ASP A 366 3.37 11.95 -26.59
C ASP A 366 3.60 12.36 -25.13
N ASP A 367 4.35 11.54 -24.37
CA ASP A 367 4.72 11.83 -22.99
C ASP A 367 6.24 12.07 -22.89
N GLY A 368 6.61 13.35 -22.88
CA GLY A 368 7.98 13.78 -22.57
C GLY A 368 8.38 13.59 -21.10
N SER A 369 7.76 12.66 -20.36
CA SER A 369 7.79 12.65 -18.88
C SER A 369 8.82 11.69 -18.28
N MET A 370 9.04 10.49 -18.85
CA MET A 370 9.89 9.48 -18.20
C MET A 370 11.39 9.60 -18.50
N HIS A 371 11.78 9.95 -19.73
CA HIS A 371 13.20 10.23 -20.05
C HIS A 371 13.70 11.55 -19.42
N SER A 372 12.75 12.45 -19.12
CA SER A 372 12.98 13.70 -18.42
C SER A 372 13.37 13.48 -16.95
N ALA A 373 12.76 12.54 -16.23
CA ALA A 373 12.99 12.39 -14.79
C ALA A 373 14.40 11.95 -14.40
N VAL A 374 14.99 10.98 -15.12
CA VAL A 374 16.39 10.55 -14.86
C VAL A 374 17.38 11.59 -15.37
N SER A 375 17.08 12.26 -16.48
CA SER A 375 17.94 13.30 -17.04
C SER A 375 17.85 14.63 -16.27
N ALA A 376 16.73 14.93 -15.62
CA ALA A 376 16.54 16.10 -14.75
C ALA A 376 17.22 15.90 -13.39
N VAL A 377 17.13 14.70 -12.81
CA VAL A 377 17.87 14.37 -11.57
C VAL A 377 19.38 14.34 -11.79
N VAL A 378 19.86 13.94 -12.97
CA VAL A 378 21.30 13.96 -13.31
C VAL A 378 21.76 15.33 -13.83
N GLY A 379 20.87 16.08 -14.49
CA GLY A 379 21.14 17.40 -15.07
C GLY A 379 21.17 18.55 -14.05
N ASP A 380 20.21 18.62 -13.13
CA ASP A 380 20.14 19.69 -12.11
C ASP A 380 21.24 19.57 -11.05
N VAL A 381 21.66 18.35 -10.72
CA VAL A 381 22.78 18.12 -9.78
C VAL A 381 24.11 18.59 -10.39
N GLY A 382 24.26 18.55 -11.71
CA GLY A 382 25.41 19.13 -12.42
C GLY A 382 25.46 20.66 -12.36
N GLY A 383 24.29 21.32 -12.41
CA GLY A 383 24.15 22.78 -12.33
C GLY A 383 24.46 23.35 -10.94
N LEU A 384 23.96 22.70 -9.89
CA LEU A 384 24.18 23.12 -8.48
C LEU A 384 25.67 23.05 -8.06
N SER A 385 26.46 22.14 -8.65
CA SER A 385 27.90 22.05 -8.37
C SER A 385 28.72 23.21 -8.96
N ARG A 386 28.22 23.86 -10.03
CA ARG A 386 28.93 24.98 -10.69
C ARG A 386 28.67 26.33 -10.02
N GLU A 387 27.47 26.57 -9.49
CA GLU A 387 27.18 27.83 -8.78
C GLU A 387 27.83 27.90 -7.38
N GLN A 388 28.04 26.77 -6.71
CA GLN A 388 28.74 26.74 -5.41
C GLN A 388 30.26 26.91 -5.54
N SER A 389 30.85 26.64 -6.71
CA SER A 389 32.29 26.83 -6.94
C SER A 389 32.67 28.25 -7.39
N ALA A 390 31.68 29.13 -7.62
CA ALA A 390 31.91 30.52 -8.09
C ALA A 390 31.80 31.57 -6.95
N LYS A 391 31.59 31.15 -5.69
CA LYS A 391 31.47 32.03 -4.51
C LYS A 391 32.46 31.71 -3.37
N THR A 392 33.55 31.03 -3.69
CA THR A 392 34.75 30.88 -2.85
C THR A 392 35.96 31.22 -3.68
#